data_AF-A0A0Q8DEJ4-F1
#
_entry.id   AF-A0A0Q8DEJ4-F1
#
_cell.length_a   1.000
_cell.length_b   1.000
_cell.length_c   1.000
_cell.angle_alpha   90.00
_cell.angle_beta   90.00
_cell.angle_gamma   90.00
#
_symmetry.space_group_name_H-M   'P 1'
#
loop_
_entity.id
_entity.type
_entity.pdbx_description
1 polymer ?
#
loop_
_entity_poly.entity_id
_entity_poly.type
_entity_poly.pdbx_seq_one_letter_code
_entity_poly.pdbx_strand_id
1 'polypeptide(L)'
;MSIEFIVAIADNTANRTIVEGNDVRLSGGGGTLNGKVLIRILPSGVGAANIRLHIRSPGPWWALDDVRDLQRFSPLVETAVLAVERLS
;
A
#
# COMPACT_ATOMS: atom_id res chain seq x y z
N MET A 1 7.85 -15.34 -8.68
CA MET A 1 6.61 -15.55 -7.91
C MET A 1 6.15 -14.18 -7.46
N SER A 2 4.88 -13.82 -7.68
CA SER A 2 4.36 -12.55 -7.17
C SER A 2 3.79 -12.76 -5.78
N ILE A 3 4.04 -11.81 -4.88
CA ILE A 3 3.45 -11.73 -3.55
C ILE A 3 2.28 -10.75 -3.55
N GLU A 4 1.30 -11.02 -2.70
CA GLU A 4 0.11 -10.20 -2.52
C GLU A 4 -0.02 -9.80 -1.05
N PHE A 5 -0.44 -8.56 -0.82
CA PHE A 5 -0.54 -8.01 0.52
C PHE A 5 -1.55 -6.86 0.59
N ILE A 6 -2.10 -6.64 1.78
CA ILE A 6 -2.95 -5.50 2.10
C ILE A 6 -2.11 -4.44 2.81
N VAL A 7 -2.17 -3.20 2.33
CA VAL A 7 -1.53 -2.04 2.95
C VAL A 7 -2.61 -1.12 3.50
N ALA A 8 -2.51 -0.77 4.77
CA ALA A 8 -3.33 0.26 5.39
C ALA A 8 -2.60 1.62 5.38
N ILE A 9 -3.27 2.67 4.94
CA ILE A 9 -2.77 4.06 4.95
C ILE A 9 -3.84 4.99 5.54
N ALA A 10 -3.45 6.17 6.03
CA ALA A 10 -4.43 7.14 6.55
C ALA A 10 -5.46 7.54 5.47
N ASP A 11 -6.72 7.74 5.87
CA ASP A 11 -7.73 8.28 4.96
C ASP A 11 -7.64 9.81 4.88
N ASN A 12 -7.20 10.32 3.74
CA ASN A 12 -7.18 11.75 3.43
C ASN A 12 -7.40 11.98 1.92
N THR A 13 -7.62 13.23 1.52
CA THR A 13 -7.92 13.59 0.12
C THR A 13 -6.86 13.11 -0.86
N ALA A 14 -5.57 13.19 -0.52
CA ALA A 14 -4.48 12.74 -1.40
C ALA A 14 -4.46 11.21 -1.53
N ASN A 15 -4.60 10.48 -0.42
CA ASN A 15 -4.58 9.03 -0.37
C ASN A 15 -5.80 8.40 -1.07
N ARG A 16 -6.95 9.08 -1.05
CA ARG A 16 -8.14 8.72 -1.83
C ARG A 16 -7.94 8.80 -3.34
N THR A 17 -6.84 9.36 -3.83
CA THR A 17 -6.53 9.29 -5.26
C THR A 17 -5.90 7.96 -5.64
N ILE A 18 -5.25 7.26 -4.69
CA ILE A 18 -4.60 5.97 -4.93
C ILE A 18 -5.70 4.93 -5.20
N VAL A 19 -5.74 4.40 -6.42
CA VAL A 19 -6.80 3.54 -6.94
C VAL A 19 -6.22 2.31 -7.64
N GLU A 20 -7.08 1.35 -7.95
CA GLU A 20 -6.76 0.20 -8.79
C GLU A 20 -6.00 0.60 -10.06
N GLY A 21 -4.99 -0.20 -10.40
CA GLY A 21 -4.12 -0.01 -11.56
C GLY A 21 -2.94 0.94 -11.32
N ASN A 22 -2.91 1.69 -10.21
CA ASN A 22 -1.78 2.56 -9.90
C ASN A 22 -0.51 1.75 -9.61
N ASP A 23 0.59 2.15 -10.24
CA ASP A 23 1.93 1.71 -9.86
C ASP A 23 2.38 2.46 -8.61
N VAL A 24 2.89 1.71 -7.65
CA VAL A 24 3.31 2.19 -6.33
C VAL A 24 4.68 1.65 -5.96
N ARG A 25 5.35 2.33 -5.04
CA ARG A 25 6.58 1.89 -4.40
C ARG A 25 6.39 1.94 -2.89
N LEU A 26 6.74 0.84 -2.24
CA LEU A 26 6.83 0.74 -0.80
C LEU A 26 8.29 0.92 -0.41
N SER A 27 8.53 1.60 0.70
CA SER A 27 9.86 1.79 1.26
C SER A 27 9.85 1.44 2.75
N GLY A 28 10.90 0.75 3.20
CA GLY A 28 11.05 0.29 4.57
C GLY A 28 12.50 -0.01 4.93
N GLY A 29 12.71 -0.60 6.11
CA GLY A 29 14.03 -1.01 6.58
C GLY A 29 14.71 -2.02 5.64
N GLY A 30 13.92 -2.88 4.98
CA GLY A 30 14.39 -3.86 3.98
C GLY A 30 14.67 -3.30 2.58
N GLY A 31 14.49 -1.99 2.34
CA GLY A 31 14.69 -1.34 1.05
C GLY A 31 13.39 -0.92 0.37
N THR A 32 13.36 -0.95 -0.97
CA THR A 32 12.19 -0.51 -1.76
C THR A 32 11.59 -1.65 -2.56
N LEU A 33 10.26 -1.69 -2.63
CA LEU A 33 9.50 -2.69 -3.37
C LEU A 33 8.47 -2.01 -4.29
N ASN A 34 8.54 -2.27 -5.60
CA ASN A 34 7.52 -1.79 -6.53
C ASN A 34 6.32 -2.75 -6.54
N GLY A 35 5.12 -2.21 -6.71
CA GLY A 35 3.88 -2.99 -6.76
C GLY A 35 2.79 -2.28 -7.55
N LYS A 36 1.66 -2.98 -7.71
CA LYS A 36 0.46 -2.47 -8.36
C LYS A 36 -0.75 -2.62 -7.46
N VAL A 37 -1.52 -1.56 -7.31
CA VAL A 37 -2.80 -1.61 -6.58
C VAL A 37 -3.80 -2.44 -7.38
N LEU A 38 -4.29 -3.52 -6.80
CA LEU A 38 -5.34 -4.36 -7.38
C LEU A 38 -6.74 -3.90 -6.98
N ILE A 39 -6.93 -3.53 -5.71
CA ILE A 39 -8.22 -3.06 -5.23
C ILE A 39 -8.02 -2.06 -4.09
N ARG A 40 -8.91 -1.08 -4.04
CA ARG A 40 -9.05 -0.17 -2.90
C ARG A 40 -10.30 -0.52 -2.11
N ILE A 41 -10.13 -0.64 -0.80
CA ILE A 41 -11.20 -0.91 0.15
C ILE A 41 -11.27 0.25 1.13
N LEU A 42 -12.43 0.90 1.20
CA LEU A 42 -12.77 1.84 2.26
C LEU A 42 -13.47 1.05 3.36
N PRO A 43 -12.88 0.90 4.56
CA PRO A 43 -13.56 0.22 5.65
C PRO A 43 -14.83 0.99 6.01
N SER A 44 -15.95 0.29 6.13
CA SER A 44 -17.21 0.85 6.61
C SER A 44 -17.33 0.63 8.12
N GLY A 45 -17.79 1.65 8.85
CA GLY A 45 -18.08 1.56 10.30
C GLY A 45 -17.59 2.74 11.12
N VAL A 46 -18.09 2.84 12.36
CA VAL A 46 -17.66 3.84 13.34
C VAL A 46 -16.23 3.50 13.79
N GLY A 47 -15.26 4.37 13.47
CA GLY A 47 -13.85 4.21 13.85
C GLY A 47 -12.87 3.91 12.72
N ALA A 48 -13.34 3.76 11.47
CA ALA A 48 -12.46 3.52 10.32
C ALA A 48 -11.79 4.82 9.84
N ALA A 49 -10.50 5.01 10.15
CA ALA A 49 -9.70 6.19 9.78
C ALA A 49 -8.63 5.90 8.70
N ASN A 50 -8.67 4.73 8.06
CA ASN A 50 -7.65 4.25 7.15
C ASN A 50 -8.23 3.61 5.89
N ILE A 51 -7.54 3.74 4.76
CA ILE A 51 -7.84 3.06 3.50
C ILE A 51 -6.99 1.78 3.45
N ARG A 52 -7.57 0.68 2.96
CA ARG A 52 -6.83 -0.56 2.68
C ARG A 52 -6.63 -0.74 1.19
N LEU A 53 -5.41 -1.04 0.78
CA LEU A 53 -5.02 -1.28 -0.61
C LEU A 53 -4.49 -2.70 -0.74
N HIS A 54 -5.10 -3.51 -1.59
CA HIS A 54 -4.48 -4.77 -2.00
C HIS A 54 -3.44 -4.46 -3.07
N ILE A 55 -2.19 -4.79 -2.82
CA ILE A 55 -1.09 -4.62 -3.75
C ILE A 55 -0.48 -5.97 -4.09
N ARG A 56 -0.21 -6.17 -5.37
CA ARG A 56 0.59 -7.29 -5.89
C ARG A 56 1.98 -6.77 -6.25
N SER A 57 3.00 -7.47 -5.81
CA SER A 57 4.40 -7.18 -6.15
C SER A 57 5.11 -8.44 -6.68
N PRO A 58 5.99 -8.31 -7.69
CA PRO A 58 6.84 -9.42 -8.11
C PRO A 58 8.06 -9.66 -7.19
N GLY A 59 8.28 -8.82 -6.17
CA GLY A 59 9.47 -8.91 -5.32
C GLY A 59 9.33 -9.85 -4.12
N PRO A 60 10.41 -10.01 -3.34
CA PRO A 60 10.45 -10.94 -2.21
C PRO A 60 9.78 -10.37 -0.95
N TRP A 61 9.23 -11.26 -0.11
CA TRP A 61 8.50 -10.86 1.10
C TRP A 61 9.36 -10.10 2.13
N TRP A 62 10.63 -10.47 2.30
CA TRP A 62 11.54 -9.80 3.25
C TRP A 62 11.73 -8.30 2.95
N ALA A 63 11.45 -7.85 1.73
CA ALA A 63 11.51 -6.43 1.38
C ALA A 63 10.36 -5.61 1.99
N LEU A 64 9.37 -6.28 2.61
CA LEU A 64 8.25 -5.66 3.29
C LEU A 64 8.46 -5.50 4.80
N ASP A 65 9.59 -5.98 5.33
CA ASP A 65 9.95 -5.80 6.73
C ASP A 65 10.16 -4.30 7.03
N ASP A 66 9.48 -3.82 8.07
CA ASP A 66 9.47 -2.41 8.49
C ASP A 66 9.12 -1.42 7.37
N VAL A 67 8.19 -1.77 6.48
CA VAL A 67 7.62 -0.81 5.52
C VAL A 67 6.88 0.30 6.24
N ARG A 68 7.25 1.54 5.92
CA ARG A 68 6.73 2.76 6.56
C ARG A 68 6.14 3.73 5.57
N ASP A 69 6.51 3.63 4.30
CA ASP A 69 6.10 4.60 3.28
C ASP A 69 5.55 3.91 2.04
N LEU A 70 4.50 4.51 1.47
CA LEU A 70 3.93 4.18 0.17
C LEU A 70 3.96 5.42 -0.71
N GLN A 71 4.50 5.27 -1.91
CA GLN A 71 4.58 6.29 -2.94
C GLN A 71 3.78 5.86 -4.18
N ARG A 72 2.91 6.72 -4.70
CA ARG A 72 2.32 6.62 -6.04
C ARG A 72 3.03 7.62 -6.95
N PHE A 73 3.31 7.24 -8.20
CA PHE A 73 4.14 8.07 -9.10
C PHE A 73 3.38 9.12 -9.93
N SER A 74 2.08 8.98 -10.18
CA SER A 74 1.33 9.94 -10.99
C SER A 74 -0.17 10.01 -10.64
N PRO A 75 -0.64 11.13 -10.03
CA PRO A 75 0.17 12.17 -9.41
C PRO A 75 1.07 11.63 -8.30
N LEU A 76 2.14 12.36 -7.98
CA LEU A 76 3.02 12.04 -6.86
C LEU A 76 2.23 12.14 -5.55
N VAL A 77 2.09 11.02 -4.84
CA VAL A 77 1.50 10.94 -3.51
C VAL A 77 2.40 10.09 -2.62
N GLU A 78 2.77 10.62 -1.47
CA GLU A 78 3.55 9.91 -0.45
C GLU A 78 2.76 9.85 0.85
N THR A 79 2.73 8.68 1.48
CA THR A 79 1.98 8.47 2.72
C THR A 79 2.64 7.44 3.62
N ALA A 80 2.48 7.66 4.93
CA ALA A 80 2.80 6.66 5.92
C ALA A 80 1.93 5.40 5.74
N VAL A 81 2.58 4.25 5.84
CA VAL A 81 1.98 2.93 5.95
C VAL A 81 1.73 2.64 7.41
N LEU A 82 0.47 2.34 7.73
CA LEU A 82 0.02 2.05 9.09
C LEU A 82 0.14 0.55 9.40
N ALA A 83 -0.06 -0.30 8.40
CA ALA A 83 0.08 -1.75 8.53
C ALA A 83 0.26 -2.40 7.15
N VAL A 84 0.94 -3.55 7.14
CA VAL A 84 1.05 -4.44 5.99
C VAL A 84 0.68 -5.85 6.43
N GLU A 85 -0.19 -6.52 5.68
CA GLU A 85 -0.61 -7.90 5.91
C GLU A 85 -0.38 -8.73 4.65
N ARG A 86 0.36 -9.83 4.75
CA ARG A 86 0.53 -10.76 3.63
C ARG A 86 -0.75 -11.53 3.39
N LEU A 87 -1.17 -11.66 2.13
CA LEU A 87 -2.19 -12.63 1.75
C LEU A 87 -1.49 -13.99 1.58
N SER A 88 -1.93 -14.97 2.38
CA SER A 88 -1.39 -16.33 2.44
C SER A 88 -1.51 -17.08 1.12
#